data_AF-A0A9Q4NK06-F1
#
_entry.id   AF-A0A9Q4NK06-F1
#
_cell.length_a   1.000
_cell.length_b   1.000
_cell.length_c   1.000
_cell.angle_alpha   90.00
_cell.angle_beta   90.00
_cell.angle_gamma   90.00
#
_symmetry.space_group_name_H-M   'P 1'
#
loop_
_entity.id
_entity.type
_entity.pdbx_description
1 polymer ?
#
loop_
_entity_poly.entity_id
_entity_poly.type
_entity_poly.pdbx_seq_one_letter_code
_entity_poly.pdbx_strand_id
1 'polypeptide(L)' 'MNLEMVMQELEALGKERTKKMYISNGAHEPLFGVATGAMKPIAKKIKISHR' A
#
# COMPACT_ATOMS: atom_id res chain seq x y z
N MET A 1 12.50 -3.09 -9.40
CA MET A 1 11.20 -3.48 -8.82
C MET A 1 10.15 -2.92 -9.77
N ASN A 2 9.25 -3.75 -10.29
CA ASN A 2 8.27 -3.35 -11.32
C ASN A 2 6.96 -2.92 -10.67
N LEU A 3 6.20 -2.06 -11.34
CA LEU A 3 4.94 -1.50 -10.82
C LEU A 3 3.92 -2.60 -10.47
N GLU A 4 3.78 -3.61 -11.33
CA GLU A 4 2.89 -4.76 -11.11
C GLU A 4 3.23 -5.52 -9.83
N MET A 5 4.52 -5.80 -9.59
CA MET A 5 4.96 -6.48 -8.37
C MET A 5 4.69 -5.64 -7.12
N VAL A 6 4.84 -4.31 -7.21
CA VAL A 6 4.53 -3.42 -6.08
C VAL A 6 3.03 -3.43 -5.77
N MET A 7 2.17 -3.41 -6.79
CA MET A 7 0.72 -3.49 -6.60
C MET A 7 0.30 -4.80 -5.95
N GLN A 8 0.86 -5.94 -6.39
CA GLN A 8 0.61 -7.25 -5.78
C GLN A 8 1.09 -7.33 -4.32
N GLU A 9 2.29 -6.82 -4.01
CA GLU A 9 2.78 -6.78 -2.63
C GLU A 9 1.90 -5.88 -1.75
N LEU A 10 1.39 -4.75 -2.27
CA LEU A 10 0.47 -3.88 -1.54
C LEU A 10 -0.89 -4.55 -1.32
N GLU A 11 -1.44 -5.24 -2.32
CA GLU A 11 -2.68 -5.99 -2.18
C GLU A 11 -2.57 -7.08 -1.11
N ALA A 12 -1.47 -7.83 -1.11
CA ALA A 12 -1.22 -8.87 -0.11
C ALA A 12 -1.05 -8.34 1.33
N LEU A 13 -0.60 -7.10 1.49
CA LEU A 13 -0.48 -6.43 2.79
C LEU A 13 -1.78 -5.71 3.22
N GLY A 14 -2.78 -5.68 2.35
CA GLY A 14 -4.07 -5.06 2.60
C GLY A 14 -4.81 -5.74 3.76
N LYS A 15 -5.42 -4.95 4.62
CA LYS A 15 -6.26 -5.46 5.72
C LYS A 15 -7.62 -4.77 5.69
N GLU A 16 -8.69 -5.55 5.84
CA GLU A 16 -10.06 -5.01 5.84
C GLU A 16 -10.30 -3.96 6.92
N ARG A 17 -9.72 -4.14 8.12
CA ARG A 17 -9.82 -3.15 9.20
C ARG A 17 -9.26 -1.79 8.79
N THR A 18 -8.09 -1.80 8.16
CA THR A 18 -7.41 -0.58 7.70
C THR A 18 -8.13 0.00 6.49
N LYS A 19 -8.65 -0.83 5.57
CA LYS A 19 -9.49 -0.41 4.44
C LYS A 19 -10.73 0.35 4.94
N LYS A 20 -11.47 -0.22 5.90
CA LYS A 20 -12.64 0.42 6.53
C LYS A 20 -12.29 1.74 7.20
N MET A 21 -11.16 1.78 7.92
CA MET A 21 -10.68 3.02 8.56
C MET A 21 -10.39 4.11 7.52
N TYR A 22 -9.73 3.77 6.40
CA TYR A 22 -9.45 4.74 5.35
C TYR A 22 -10.71 5.23 4.65
N ILE A 23 -11.67 4.34 4.37
CA ILE A 23 -12.98 4.73 3.84
C ILE A 23 -13.71 5.67 4.80
N SER A 24 -13.70 5.36 6.11
CA SER A 24 -14.30 6.21 7.13
C SER A 24 -13.64 7.59 7.22
N ASN A 25 -12.36 7.71 6.84
CA ASN A 25 -11.64 8.97 6.76
C ASN A 25 -11.86 9.71 5.42
N GLY A 26 -12.70 9.17 4.53
CA GLY A 26 -13.02 9.78 3.23
C GLY A 26 -12.18 9.27 2.05
N ALA A 27 -11.42 8.19 2.19
CA ALA A 27 -10.75 7.57 1.05
C ALA A 27 -11.77 6.87 0.13
N HIS A 28 -11.64 7.07 -1.18
CA HIS A 28 -12.48 6.44 -2.20
C HIS A 28 -11.75 5.27 -2.88
N GLU A 29 -12.51 4.29 -3.35
CA GLU A 29 -11.95 3.16 -4.10
C GLU A 29 -11.31 3.61 -5.42
N PRO A 30 -10.24 2.95 -5.89
CA PRO A 30 -9.63 1.71 -5.37
C PRO A 30 -8.58 1.93 -4.25
N LEU A 31 -8.73 1.20 -3.13
CA LEU A 31 -7.72 1.17 -2.04
C LEU A 31 -7.57 -0.22 -1.41
N PHE A 32 -6.33 -0.61 -1.11
CA PHE A 32 -6.02 -1.91 -0.49
C PHE A 32 -6.11 -1.88 1.05
N GLY A 33 -5.98 -0.71 1.68
CA GLY A 33 -5.97 -0.61 3.14
C GLY A 33 -4.68 -1.16 3.76
N VAL A 34 -3.53 -0.69 3.31
CA VAL A 34 -2.21 -1.12 3.82
C VAL A 34 -1.73 -0.15 4.90
N ALA A 35 -1.25 -0.69 6.02
CA ALA A 35 -0.66 0.14 7.07
C ALA A 35 0.72 0.67 6.65
N THR A 36 1.03 1.92 7.00
CA THR A 36 2.31 2.59 6.67
C THR A 36 3.54 1.82 7.17
N GLY A 37 3.44 1.15 8.33
CA GLY A 37 4.51 0.30 8.86
C GLY A 37 4.85 -0.90 7.97
N ALA A 38 3.85 -1.48 7.29
CA ALA A 38 4.03 -2.63 6.40
C ALA A 38 4.71 -2.25 5.08
N MET A 39 4.67 -0.96 4.70
CA MET A 39 5.31 -0.45 3.47
C MET A 39 6.83 -0.23 3.61
N LYS A 40 7.38 -0.18 4.84
CA LYS A 40 8.81 0.11 5.07
C LYS A 40 9.77 -0.83 4.31
N PRO A 41 9.58 -2.16 4.26
CA PRO A 41 10.46 -3.05 3.50
C PRO A 41 10.42 -2.78 1.99
N ILE A 42 9.24 -2.47 1.46
CA ILE A 42 9.03 -2.13 0.04
C ILE A 42 9.78 -0.84 -0.29
N ALA A 43 9.62 0.19 0.53
CA ALA A 43 10.33 1.46 0.40
C ALA A 43 11.86 1.27 0.45
N LYS A 44 12.37 0.39 1.32
CA LYS A 44 13.81 0.08 1.41
C LYS A 44 14.34 -0.64 0.14
N LYS A 45 13.54 -1.51 -0.48
CA LYS A 45 13.90 -2.19 -1.74
C LYS A 45 13.94 -1.21 -2.92
N ILE A 46 13.00 -0.25 -2.97
CA ILE A 46 12.90 0.75 -4.04
C ILE A 46 13.90 1.91 -3.84
N LYS A 47 14.24 2.24 -2.59
CA LYS A 47 15.07 3.38 -2.14
C LYS A 47 14.51 4.74 -2.56
N ILE A 48 14.82 5.19 -3.77
CA ILE A 48 14.30 6.43 -4.36
C ILE A 48 14.06 6.12 -5.83
N SER A 49 12.79 6.05 -6.19
CA SER A 49 12.31 5.99 -7.57
C SER A 49 11.79 7.38 -7.90
N HIS A 50 12.68 8.28 -8.29
CA HIS A 50 12.34 9.62 -8.77
C HIS A 50 13.04 9.79 -10.12
N ARG A 51 12.26 10.10 -11.15
CA ARG A 51 12.79 10.64 -12.39
C ARG A 51 12.73 12.15 -12.29
#